data_AF-A0A4Q9RA42-F1
#
_entry.id   AF-A0A4Q9RA42-F1
#
_cell.length_a   1.000
_cell.length_b   1.000
_cell.length_c   1.000
_cell.angle_alpha   90.00
_cell.angle_beta   90.00
_cell.angle_gamma   90.00
#
_symmetry.space_group_name_H-M   'P 1'
#
loop_
_entity.id
_entity.type
_entity.pdbx_description
1 polymer ?
#
loop_
_entity_poly.entity_id
_entity_poly.type
_entity_poly.pdbx_seq_one_letter_code
_entity_poly.pdbx_strand_id
1 'polypeptide(L)' 'MPIVIVLTPAQAFELLPLASARLEYLKRQQNAADVAGCRENWGVTMWAEIVRALRGDGSVRATA' A
#
# COMPACT_ATOMS: atom_id res chain seq x y z
N MET A 1 18.18 -7.55 -8.25
CA MET A 1 18.02 -8.24 -6.95
C MET A 1 16.95 -7.49 -6.15
N PRO A 2 15.94 -8.14 -5.58
CA PRO A 2 14.93 -7.44 -4.76
C PRO A 2 15.57 -6.91 -3.47
N ILE A 3 15.21 -5.70 -3.08
CA ILE A 3 15.59 -5.12 -1.79
C ILE A 3 14.56 -5.60 -0.77
N VAL A 4 15.01 -6.31 0.26
CA VAL A 4 14.17 -6.74 1.38
C VAL A 4 14.42 -5.78 2.54
N ILE A 5 13.38 -5.03 2.92
CA ILE A 5 13.41 -4.16 4.09
C ILE A 5 12.81 -4.93 5.26
N VAL A 6 13.57 -5.14 6.32
CA VAL A 6 13.11 -5.76 7.57
C VAL A 6 12.80 -4.64 8.56
N LEU A 7 11.55 -4.58 9.02
CA LEU A 7 11.10 -3.60 10.00
C LEU A 7 10.87 -4.27 11.36
N THR A 8 11.18 -3.57 12.44
CA THR A 8 10.72 -3.97 13.78
C THR A 8 9.22 -3.69 13.93
N PRO A 9 8.53 -4.32 14.90
CA PRO A 9 7.12 -4.03 15.17
C PRO A 9 6.87 -2.54 15.46
N ALA A 10 7.78 -1.86 16.15
CA ALA A 10 7.68 -0.44 16.44
C ALA A 10 7.74 0.41 15.16
N GLN A 11 8.71 0.12 14.27
CA GLN A 11 8.83 0.82 12.98
C GLN A 11 7.61 0.57 12.07
N ALA A 12 7.09 -0.66 12.07
CA ALA A 12 5.88 -0.98 11.31
C ALA A 12 4.66 -0.20 11.83
N PHE A 13 4.52 -0.09 13.15
CA PHE A 13 3.47 0.70 13.78
C PHE A 13 3.56 2.19 13.47
N GLU A 14 4.77 2.76 13.45
CA GLU A 14 5.00 4.18 13.09
C GLU A 14 4.65 4.48 11.62
N LEU A 15 4.91 3.53 10.72
CA LEU A 15 4.63 3.69 9.28
C LEU A 15 3.18 3.39 8.90
N LEU A 16 2.46 2.62 9.71
CA LEU A 16 1.09 2.18 9.42
C LEU A 16 0.10 3.33 9.18
N PRO A 17 0.07 4.43 9.96
CA PRO A 17 -0.81 5.56 9.70
C PRO A 17 -0.52 6.22 8.34
N LEU A 18 0.76 6.41 8.00
CA LEU A 18 1.17 7.04 6.74
C LEU A 18 0.77 6.17 5.54
N ALA A 19 1.06 4.86 5.60
CA ALA A 19 0.69 3.91 4.55
C ALA A 19 -0.84 3.81 4.38
N SER A 20 -1.59 3.82 5.49
CA SER A 20 -3.06 3.80 5.45
C SER A 20 -3.64 5.07 4.82
N ALA A 21 -3.11 6.24 5.16
CA ALA A 21 -3.52 7.51 4.56
C ALA A 21 -3.23 7.55 3.05
N ARG A 22 -2.08 7.01 2.63
CA ARG A 22 -1.72 6.89 1.22
C ARG A 22 -2.66 5.96 0.46
N LEU A 23 -2.99 4.79 1.03
CA LEU A 23 -3.95 3.87 0.44
C LEU A 23 -5.32 4.52 0.23
N GLU A 24 -5.83 5.23 1.24
CA GLU A 24 -7.12 5.93 1.13
C GLU A 24 -7.10 7.03 0.06
N TYR A 25 -5.99 7.76 -0.08
CA TYR A 25 -5.83 8.70 -1.18
C TYR A 25 -5.89 8.01 -2.55
N LEU A 26 -5.16 6.89 -2.73
CA LEU A 26 -5.12 6.18 -4.01
C LEU A 26 -6.47 5.54 -4.35
N LYS A 27 -7.22 5.04 -3.37
CA LYS A 27 -8.60 4.56 -3.57
C LYS A 27 -9.50 5.67 -4.13
N ARG A 28 -9.39 6.90 -3.62
CA ARG A 28 -10.16 8.04 -4.13
C ARG A 28 -9.79 8.38 -5.58
N GLN A 29 -8.49 8.36 -5.91
CA GLN A 29 -8.04 8.60 -7.29
C GLN A 29 -8.49 7.51 -8.24
N GLN A 30 -8.36 6.24 -7.86
CA GLN A 30 -8.85 5.11 -8.65
C GLN A 30 -10.35 5.22 -8.89
N ASN A 31 -11.14 5.49 -7.85
CA ASN A 31 -12.58 5.65 -7.98
C ASN A 31 -12.97 6.82 -8.91
N ALA A 32 -12.25 7.95 -8.83
CA ALA A 32 -12.47 9.07 -9.75
C ALA A 32 -12.12 8.71 -11.20
N ALA A 33 -11.01 7.98 -11.41
CA ALA A 33 -10.62 7.48 -12.72
C ALA A 33 -11.64 6.48 -13.29
N ASP A 34 -12.12 5.55 -12.47
CA ASP A 34 -13.12 4.55 -12.86
C ASP A 34 -14.44 5.22 -13.27
N VAL A 35 -14.90 6.23 -12.52
CA VAL A 35 -16.09 7.03 -12.87
C VAL A 35 -15.90 7.80 -14.18
N ALA A 36 -14.70 8.30 -14.44
CA ALA A 36 -14.35 8.97 -15.68
C ALA A 36 -14.11 8.01 -16.86
N GLY A 37 -14.12 6.69 -16.63
CA GLY A 37 -13.80 5.67 -17.64
C GLY A 37 -12.32 5.55 -17.98
N CYS A 38 -11.43 6.12 -17.15
CA CYS A 38 -9.98 6.06 -17.30
C CYS A 38 -9.42 4.75 -16.73
N ARG A 39 -8.67 3.99 -17.54
CA ARG A 39 -8.04 2.71 -17.13
C ARG A 39 -6.70 2.88 -16.40
N GLU A 40 -6.54 3.96 -15.67
CA GLU A 40 -5.28 4.22 -14.97
C GLU A 40 -5.21 3.40 -13.68
N ASN A 41 -4.08 2.73 -13.45
CA ASN A 41 -3.85 1.94 -12.23
C ASN A 41 -3.07 2.78 -11.23
N TRP A 42 -3.74 3.21 -10.16
CA TRP A 42 -3.16 4.02 -9.10
C TRP A 42 -2.41 3.19 -8.04
N GLY A 43 -2.24 1.88 -8.24
CA GLY A 43 -1.48 1.01 -7.34
C GLY A 43 -2.22 0.66 -6.05
N VAL A 44 -3.56 0.69 -6.04
CA VAL A 44 -4.39 0.42 -4.85
C VAL A 44 -4.08 -0.96 -4.26
N THR A 45 -3.97 -1.99 -5.10
CA THR A 45 -3.66 -3.37 -4.66
C THR A 45 -2.30 -3.46 -3.97
N MET A 46 -1.27 -2.89 -4.57
CA MET A 46 0.09 -2.88 -4.01
C MET A 46 0.12 -2.18 -2.65
N TRP A 47 -0.54 -1.03 -2.52
CA TRP A 47 -0.59 -0.31 -1.24
C TRP A 47 -1.44 -1.02 -0.17
N ALA A 48 -2.49 -1.75 -0.58
CA ALA A 48 -3.27 -2.59 0.33
C ALA A 48 -2.41 -3.73 0.90
N GLU A 49 -1.55 -4.34 0.08
CA GLU A 49 -0.58 -5.33 0.54
C GLU A 49 0.41 -4.73 1.54
N ILE A 50 1.01 -3.57 1.24
CA ILE A 50 1.94 -2.88 2.15
C ILE A 50 1.28 -2.62 3.53
N VAL A 51 0.05 -2.09 3.56
CA VAL A 51 -0.68 -1.84 4.81
C VAL A 51 -0.92 -3.14 5.57
N ARG A 52 -1.26 -4.22 4.86
CA ARG A 52 -1.47 -5.54 5.46
C ARG A 52 -0.19 -6.12 6.06
N ALA A 53 0.96 -5.93 5.40
CA ALA A 53 2.27 -6.28 5.97
C ALA A 53 2.57 -5.50 7.26
N LEU A 54 2.33 -4.18 7.24
CA LEU A 54 2.63 -3.32 8.40
C LEU A 54 1.77 -3.67 9.63
N ARG A 55 0.56 -4.22 9.43
CA ARG A 55 -0.28 -4.75 10.52
C ARG A 55 0.20 -6.08 11.09
N GLY A 56 1.10 -6.79 10.40
CA GLY A 56 1.49 -8.16 10.74
C GLY A 56 0.51 -9.22 10.21
N ASP A 57 -0.47 -8.85 9.39
CA ASP A 57 -1.51 -9.74 8.83
C ASP A 57 -1.03 -10.50 7.56
N GLY A 58 0.27 -10.49 7.29
CA GLY A 58 0.92 -11.24 6.19
C GLY A 58 2.36 -10.79 5.90
N SER A 59 3.16 -11.69 5.31
CA SER A 59 4.48 -11.32 4.75
C SER A 59 4.30 -10.71 3.36
N VAL A 60 4.78 -9.49 3.12
CA VAL A 60 4.78 -8.90 1.77
C VAL A 60 6.12 -9.13 1.09
N ARG A 61 6.10 -9.80 -0.06
CA ARG A 61 7.17 -9.71 -1.06
C ARG A 61 6.84 -8.54 -1.97
N ALA A 62 7.44 -7.38 -1.72
CA ALA A 62 7.41 -6.30 -2.69
C ALA A 62 8.38 -6.65 -3.83
N THR A 63 7.85 -7.13 -4.96
CA THR A 63 8.60 -7.19 -6.22
C THR A 63 8.43 -5.86 -6.94
N ALA A 64 9.54 -5.13 -7.06
CA ALA A 64 9.67 -3.95 -7.91
C ALA A 64 9.63 -4.32 -9.40
#